data_AF-A0A4R6WLW6-F1
#
_entry.id   AF-A0A4R6WLW6-F1
#
_cell.length_a   1.000
_cell.length_b   1.000
_cell.length_c   1.000
_cell.angle_alpha   90.00
_cell.angle_beta   90.00
_cell.angle_gamma   90.00
#
_symmetry.space_group_name_H-M   'P 1'
#
loop_
_entity.id
_entity.type
_entity.pdbx_description
1 polymer ?
#
loop_
_entity_poly.entity_id
_entity_poly.type
_entity_poly.pdbx_seq_one_letter_code
_entity_poly.pdbx_strand_id
1 'polypeptide(L)'
;MRGKATSIAEVLADYENNAMTTDHVLDWVSQFNEDDQEFVLDELLHIFKQTYLSKTECRKFIQSCLENWTKEFKYKDVASFIAETAFLDLQPEHKSQRELLNLLDEILIEHHDCNLTQSARRIKRYIYLDDVLSTGSKLFYDLDTWFKSSNNFNPAISNFQSIRDTKSPVLVVVICGHTWGADNAEFRLIKSVGTEIKKILAIKAWYWIENNIRGYKQKLNNMIPLDHQDSYVHDYWNSLTATDKVEYAFRSPQKPVEEELFSSAASRNRIETLFLVKGIEILSRVGELKVGQIRPLGYTIKSHKTFGLGTLFFTYRNIPNNCPIVFWWANNKWRPLFVLKNRGVKKDENG
;
A
#
# COMPACT_ATOMS: atom_id res chain seq x y z
N MET A 1 20.89 17.07 -14.18
CA MET A 1 20.88 16.40 -12.85
C MET A 1 20.42 17.26 -11.65
N ARG A 2 21.20 18.21 -11.10
CA ARG A 2 20.87 18.87 -9.81
C ARG A 2 19.46 19.48 -9.73
N GLY A 3 19.01 20.19 -10.77
CA GLY A 3 17.65 20.77 -10.80
C GLY A 3 16.54 19.70 -10.66
N LYS A 4 16.71 18.51 -11.23
CA LYS A 4 15.76 17.40 -11.13
C LYS A 4 15.73 16.83 -9.71
N ALA A 5 16.91 16.68 -9.10
CA ALA A 5 17.02 16.27 -7.70
C ALA A 5 16.35 17.29 -6.75
N THR A 6 16.49 18.59 -7.03
CA THR A 6 15.76 19.64 -6.30
C THR A 6 14.24 19.51 -6.47
N SER A 7 13.73 19.31 -7.68
CA SER A 7 12.29 19.11 -7.87
C SER A 7 11.75 17.83 -7.20
N ILE A 8 12.53 16.75 -7.15
CA ILE A 8 12.13 15.55 -6.37
C ILE A 8 12.10 15.88 -4.88
N ALA A 9 13.12 16.56 -4.37
CA ALA A 9 13.19 16.97 -2.96
C ALA A 9 11.98 17.84 -2.57
N GLU A 10 11.54 18.76 -3.46
CA GLU A 10 10.35 19.58 -3.25
C GLU A 10 9.05 18.76 -3.24
N VAL A 11 8.89 17.80 -4.16
CA VAL A 11 7.70 16.91 -4.18
C VAL A 11 7.61 16.08 -2.91
N LEU A 12 8.74 15.62 -2.38
CA LEU A 12 8.83 14.73 -1.22
C LEU A 12 9.11 15.47 0.11
N ALA A 13 8.99 16.81 0.13
CA ALA A 13 9.54 17.66 1.18
C ALA A 13 8.96 17.38 2.58
N ASP A 14 7.72 16.90 2.67
CA ASP A 14 7.03 16.61 3.93
C ASP A 14 7.13 15.13 4.37
N TYR A 15 8.04 14.35 3.77
CA TYR A 15 8.30 12.99 4.22
C TYR A 15 8.87 12.98 5.65
N GLU A 16 8.23 12.25 6.56
CA GLU A 16 8.46 12.39 8.00
C GLU A 16 9.69 11.64 8.53
N ASN A 17 10.21 10.64 7.81
CA ASN A 17 11.24 9.74 8.36
C ASN A 17 12.69 10.12 8.02
N ASN A 18 12.90 11.02 7.07
CA ASN A 18 14.20 11.65 6.80
C ASN A 18 14.00 12.94 5.99
N ALA A 19 14.92 13.89 6.12
CA ALA A 19 14.90 15.09 5.31
C ALA A 19 15.17 14.74 3.83
N MET A 20 14.26 15.14 2.94
CA MET A 20 14.43 15.04 1.49
C MET A 20 15.11 16.28 0.96
N THR A 21 16.44 16.33 1.07
CA THR A 21 17.25 17.42 0.51
C THR A 21 17.71 17.10 -0.92
N THR A 22 18.09 18.12 -1.69
CA THR A 22 18.69 17.91 -3.02
C THR A 22 19.91 17.01 -2.94
N ASP A 23 20.77 17.21 -1.94
CA ASP A 23 21.99 16.42 -1.77
C ASP A 23 21.67 14.97 -1.39
N HIS A 24 20.65 14.72 -0.55
CA HIS A 24 20.19 13.36 -0.25
C HIS A 24 19.72 12.61 -1.50
N VAL A 25 18.98 13.29 -2.39
CA VAL A 25 18.53 12.69 -3.66
C VAL A 25 19.71 12.42 -4.60
N LEU A 26 20.68 13.34 -4.68
CA LEU A 26 21.90 13.16 -5.46
C LEU A 26 22.78 12.01 -4.93
N ASP A 27 22.96 11.94 -3.61
CA ASP A 27 23.69 10.87 -2.94
C ASP A 27 23.03 9.51 -3.21
N TRP A 28 21.69 9.46 -3.16
CA TRP A 28 20.95 8.24 -3.48
C TRP A 28 21.16 7.81 -4.94
N VAL A 29 20.99 8.73 -5.91
CA VAL A 29 21.08 8.39 -7.34
C VAL A 29 22.51 8.11 -7.80
N SER A 30 23.52 8.65 -7.11
CA SER A 30 24.93 8.38 -7.40
C SER A 30 25.33 6.90 -7.30
N GLN A 31 24.48 6.07 -6.67
CA GLN A 31 24.68 4.63 -6.52
C GLN A 31 24.24 3.82 -7.77
N PHE A 32 23.66 4.48 -8.77
CA PHE A 32 23.40 3.93 -10.10
C PHE A 32 24.53 4.28 -11.07
N ASN A 33 24.59 3.58 -12.21
CA ASN A 33 25.57 3.87 -13.26
C ASN A 33 25.38 5.31 -13.77
N GLU A 34 26.47 6.01 -14.07
CA GLU A 34 26.47 7.43 -14.44
C GLU A 34 25.50 7.73 -15.59
N ASP A 35 25.51 6.90 -16.64
CA ASP A 35 24.65 7.01 -17.84
C ASP A 35 23.14 6.82 -17.56
N ASP A 36 22.80 6.31 -16.38
CA ASP A 36 21.42 6.08 -15.97
C ASP A 36 20.87 7.12 -15.00
N GLN A 37 21.74 7.86 -14.29
CA GLN A 37 21.33 8.71 -13.16
C GLN A 37 20.32 9.78 -13.58
N GLU A 38 20.59 10.44 -14.70
CA GLU A 38 19.69 11.49 -15.21
C GLU A 38 18.32 10.93 -15.61
N PHE A 39 18.29 9.77 -16.27
CA PHE A 39 17.05 9.09 -16.65
C PHE A 39 16.24 8.66 -15.41
N VAL A 40 16.91 8.10 -14.40
CA VAL A 40 16.25 7.69 -13.14
C VAL A 40 15.60 8.90 -12.46
N LEU A 41 16.29 10.05 -12.40
CA LEU A 41 15.70 11.27 -11.82
C LEU A 41 14.50 11.78 -12.62
N ASP A 42 14.58 11.78 -13.95
CA ASP A 42 13.46 12.23 -14.80
C ASP A 42 12.22 11.34 -14.60
N GLU A 43 12.40 10.02 -14.67
CA GLU A 43 11.30 9.08 -14.57
C GLU A 43 10.68 9.07 -13.17
N LEU A 44 11.50 9.16 -12.12
CA LEU A 44 10.99 9.24 -10.76
C LEU A 44 10.30 10.57 -10.47
N LEU A 45 10.77 11.69 -10.99
CA LEU A 45 10.05 12.97 -10.85
C LEU A 45 8.66 12.89 -11.50
N HIS A 46 8.55 12.24 -12.66
CA HIS A 46 7.27 11.98 -13.32
C HIS A 46 6.35 11.10 -12.46
N ILE A 47 6.86 10.01 -11.91
CA ILE A 47 6.08 9.08 -11.06
C ILE A 47 5.67 9.73 -9.73
N PHE A 48 6.59 10.38 -9.01
CA PHE A 48 6.31 10.94 -7.70
C PHE A 48 5.26 12.05 -7.73
N LYS A 49 5.20 12.86 -8.79
CA LYS A 49 4.13 13.85 -8.97
C LYS A 49 2.74 13.24 -9.03
N GLN A 50 2.63 11.96 -9.36
CA GLN A 50 1.37 11.25 -9.49
C GLN A 50 1.06 10.38 -8.27
N THR A 51 2.10 9.85 -7.61
CA THR A 51 1.92 8.78 -6.61
C THR A 51 2.48 9.07 -5.23
N TYR A 52 3.07 10.25 -5.01
CA TYR A 52 3.37 10.73 -3.67
C TYR A 52 2.18 11.48 -3.08
N LEU A 53 1.68 10.99 -1.94
CA LEU A 53 0.63 11.62 -1.17
C LEU A 53 1.23 12.37 0.03
N SER A 54 1.25 13.69 -0.07
CA SER A 54 1.64 14.59 1.02
C SER A 54 0.65 14.54 2.18
N LYS A 55 1.04 15.06 3.35
CA LYS A 55 0.19 15.20 4.53
C LYS A 55 -1.05 16.02 4.23
N THR A 56 -0.89 17.12 3.51
CA THR A 56 -1.99 17.99 3.09
C THR A 56 -2.99 17.26 2.20
N GLU A 57 -2.52 16.52 1.19
CA GLU A 57 -3.40 15.76 0.32
C GLU A 57 -4.09 14.59 1.07
N CYS A 58 -3.38 13.95 2.01
CA CYS A 58 -3.99 12.93 2.87
C CYS A 58 -5.12 13.50 3.75
N ARG A 59 -4.94 14.72 4.31
CA ARG A 59 -6.01 15.40 5.07
C ARG A 59 -7.21 15.71 4.18
N LYS A 60 -6.97 16.25 2.97
CA LYS A 60 -8.04 16.51 1.99
C LYS A 60 -8.80 15.25 1.60
N PHE A 61 -8.10 14.12 1.44
CA PHE A 61 -8.72 12.84 1.17
C PHE A 61 -9.68 12.43 2.31
N ILE A 62 -9.23 12.48 3.57
CA ILE A 62 -10.08 12.12 4.72
C ILE A 62 -11.28 13.07 4.85
N GLN A 63 -11.09 14.38 4.65
CA GLN A 63 -12.19 15.35 4.62
C GLN A 63 -13.20 15.03 3.52
N SER A 64 -12.72 14.75 2.31
CA SER A 64 -13.57 14.36 1.18
C SER A 64 -14.35 13.08 1.47
N CYS A 65 -13.74 12.11 2.16
CA CYS A 65 -14.43 10.92 2.64
C CYS A 65 -15.57 11.25 3.60
N LEU A 66 -15.34 12.09 4.61
CA LEU A 66 -16.37 12.51 5.57
C LEU A 66 -17.55 13.20 4.89
N GLU A 67 -17.29 14.11 3.97
CA GLU A 67 -18.33 14.79 3.20
C GLU A 67 -19.13 13.81 2.33
N ASN A 68 -18.43 12.92 1.63
CA ASN A 68 -19.06 11.92 0.77
C ASN A 68 -19.91 10.94 1.57
N TRP A 69 -19.42 10.43 2.71
CA TRP A 69 -20.21 9.53 3.55
C TRP A 69 -21.40 10.22 4.19
N THR A 70 -21.26 11.46 4.64
CA THR A 70 -22.37 12.25 5.17
C THR A 70 -23.49 12.39 4.13
N LYS A 71 -23.14 12.65 2.87
CA LYS A 71 -24.10 12.71 1.75
C LYS A 71 -24.66 11.33 1.38
N GLU A 72 -23.80 10.33 1.17
CA GLU A 72 -24.15 8.95 0.76
C GLU A 72 -25.14 8.32 1.76
N PHE A 73 -24.90 8.52 3.06
CA PHE A 73 -25.76 7.99 4.13
C PHE A 73 -26.83 8.96 4.63
N LYS A 74 -27.02 10.11 3.95
CA LYS A 74 -28.09 11.09 4.20
C LYS A 74 -28.12 11.67 5.62
N TYR A 75 -26.96 12.01 6.16
CA TYR A 75 -26.84 12.76 7.43
C TYR A 75 -26.88 14.26 7.20
N LYS A 76 -27.38 14.99 8.19
CA LYS A 76 -27.40 16.46 8.19
C LYS A 76 -26.01 17.09 8.40
N ASP A 77 -25.14 16.41 9.15
CA ASP A 77 -23.82 16.89 9.53
C ASP A 77 -22.88 15.71 9.85
N VAL A 78 -21.57 15.97 9.82
CA VAL A 78 -20.52 14.97 10.08
C VAL A 78 -20.62 14.42 11.50
N ALA A 79 -20.89 15.26 12.50
CA ALA A 79 -20.98 14.83 13.89
C ALA A 79 -22.06 13.75 14.10
N SER A 80 -23.22 13.90 13.46
CA SER A 80 -24.31 12.93 13.48
C SER A 80 -23.94 11.63 12.77
N PHE A 81 -23.18 11.72 11.68
CA PHE A 81 -22.63 10.56 10.99
C PHE A 81 -21.63 9.79 11.88
N ILE A 82 -20.70 10.51 12.53
CA ILE A 82 -19.69 9.94 13.44
C ILE A 82 -20.35 9.24 14.63
N ALA A 83 -21.36 9.85 15.24
CA ALA A 83 -22.07 9.27 16.39
C ALA A 83 -22.69 7.89 16.12
N GLU A 84 -23.01 7.58 14.86
CA GLU A 84 -23.60 6.31 14.44
C GLU A 84 -22.63 5.40 13.66
N THR A 85 -21.34 5.73 13.65
CA THR A 85 -20.29 5.01 12.95
C THR A 85 -19.28 4.45 13.96
N ALA A 86 -18.94 3.18 13.83
CA ALA A 86 -17.85 2.57 14.59
C ALA A 86 -16.59 2.48 13.73
N PHE A 87 -15.52 3.15 14.15
CA PHE A 87 -14.23 3.01 13.49
C PHE A 87 -13.50 1.81 14.08
N LEU A 88 -13.14 0.87 13.22
CA LEU A 88 -12.41 -0.33 13.59
C LEU A 88 -10.94 0.01 13.80
N ASP A 89 -10.43 -0.44 14.94
CA ASP A 89 -9.03 -0.30 15.32
C ASP A 89 -8.52 -1.67 15.75
N LEU A 90 -8.09 -2.44 14.75
CA LEU A 90 -7.75 -3.86 14.83
C LEU A 90 -6.25 -4.10 14.77
N GLN A 91 -5.47 -3.06 14.45
CA GLN A 91 -4.01 -3.16 14.33
C GLN A 91 -3.31 -2.66 15.60
N PRO A 92 -2.09 -3.19 15.89
CA PRO A 92 -1.27 -2.65 16.98
C PRO A 92 -0.99 -1.15 16.83
N GLU A 93 -0.81 -0.46 17.95
CA GLU A 93 -0.67 1.00 18.05
C GLU A 93 0.39 1.62 17.12
N HIS A 94 1.47 0.90 16.83
CA HIS A 94 2.57 1.36 15.98
C HIS A 94 2.31 1.22 14.47
N LYS A 95 1.13 0.76 14.06
CA LYS A 95 0.73 0.57 12.66
C LYS A 95 -0.01 1.80 12.10
N SER A 96 -0.18 1.79 10.78
CA SER A 96 -0.78 2.85 9.98
C SER A 96 -2.19 3.23 10.43
N GLN A 97 -3.04 2.23 10.71
CA GLN A 97 -4.45 2.43 11.07
C GLN A 97 -4.62 3.39 12.23
N ARG A 98 -3.96 3.15 13.38
CA ARG A 98 -4.14 3.99 14.57
C ARG A 98 -3.82 5.45 14.30
N GLU A 99 -2.76 5.70 13.55
CA GLU A 99 -2.37 7.07 13.27
C GLU A 99 -3.21 7.73 12.16
N LEU A 100 -3.83 6.97 11.27
CA LEU A 100 -4.87 7.52 10.39
C LEU A 100 -6.15 7.85 11.18
N LEU A 101 -6.47 7.08 12.21
CA LEU A 101 -7.55 7.41 13.14
C LEU A 101 -7.23 8.67 13.96
N ASN A 102 -5.98 8.87 14.41
CA ASN A 102 -5.56 10.10 15.06
C ASN A 102 -5.69 11.31 14.11
N LEU A 103 -5.27 11.17 12.85
CA LEU A 103 -5.41 12.21 11.84
C LEU A 103 -6.89 12.55 11.56
N LEU A 104 -7.74 11.52 11.52
CA LEU A 104 -9.18 11.71 11.43
C LEU A 104 -9.72 12.48 12.64
N ASP A 105 -9.30 12.12 13.85
CA ASP A 105 -9.72 12.79 15.09
C ASP A 105 -9.35 14.28 15.10
N GLU A 106 -8.11 14.61 14.69
CA GLU A 106 -7.67 16.00 14.50
C GLU A 106 -8.59 16.76 13.53
N ILE A 107 -8.91 16.16 12.37
CA ILE A 107 -9.79 16.78 11.36
C ILE A 107 -11.20 17.00 11.93
N LEU A 108 -11.73 16.05 12.71
CA LEU A 108 -13.05 16.17 13.33
C LEU A 108 -13.09 17.32 14.34
N ILE A 109 -12.05 17.47 15.16
CA ILE A 109 -11.94 18.55 16.15
C ILE A 109 -11.83 19.91 15.45
N GLU A 110 -10.96 20.00 14.43
CA GLU A 110 -10.69 21.26 13.72
C GLU A 110 -11.88 21.77 12.90
N HIS A 111 -12.66 20.88 12.27
CA HIS A 111 -13.64 21.26 11.27
C HIS A 111 -15.10 20.92 11.59
N HIS A 112 -15.35 20.06 12.58
CA HIS A 112 -16.68 19.49 12.80
C HIS A 112 -17.15 19.53 14.26
N ASP A 113 -16.38 20.15 15.17
CA ASP A 113 -16.69 20.28 16.60
C ASP A 113 -17.10 18.94 17.25
N CYS A 114 -16.44 17.86 16.81
CA CYS A 114 -16.65 16.51 17.32
C CYS A 114 -15.35 15.71 17.30
N ASN A 115 -15.37 14.50 17.85
CA ASN A 115 -14.21 13.60 17.86
C ASN A 115 -14.64 12.13 17.92
N LEU A 116 -13.68 11.22 17.79
CA LEU A 116 -13.89 9.77 17.77
C LEU A 116 -14.39 9.21 19.11
N THR A 117 -14.19 9.90 20.23
CA THR A 117 -14.79 9.47 21.53
C THR A 117 -16.31 9.57 21.53
N GLN A 118 -16.87 10.39 20.64
CA GLN A 118 -18.30 10.54 20.44
C GLN A 118 -18.87 9.56 19.40
N SER A 119 -18.01 8.73 18.79
CA SER A 119 -18.40 7.71 17.82
C SER A 119 -19.12 6.52 18.48
N ALA A 120 -19.73 5.66 17.66
CA ALA A 120 -20.34 4.40 18.10
C ALA A 120 -21.40 4.48 19.23
N ARG A 121 -22.03 5.63 19.49
CA ARG A 121 -23.13 5.77 20.47
C ARG A 121 -24.33 4.91 20.10
N ARG A 122 -24.61 4.79 18.80
CA ARG A 122 -25.57 3.84 18.22
C ARG A 122 -25.04 3.35 16.87
N ILE A 123 -24.39 2.20 16.86
CA ILE A 123 -23.73 1.70 15.66
C ILE A 123 -24.76 1.36 14.57
N LYS A 124 -24.62 2.01 13.41
CA LYS A 124 -25.32 1.64 12.17
C LYS A 124 -24.35 1.17 11.07
N ARG A 125 -23.05 1.35 11.26
CA ARG A 125 -22.00 0.97 10.29
C ARG A 125 -20.64 0.86 10.95
N TYR A 126 -19.73 0.19 10.25
CA TYR A 126 -18.34 0.03 10.64
C TYR A 126 -17.41 0.56 9.54
N ILE A 127 -16.34 1.25 9.92
CA ILE A 127 -15.31 1.73 8.98
C ILE A 127 -13.93 1.22 9.42
N TYR A 128 -13.23 0.54 8.52
CA TYR A 128 -11.82 0.20 8.66
C TYR A 128 -11.01 1.17 7.81
N LEU A 129 -10.15 1.98 8.44
CA LEU A 129 -9.29 2.94 7.76
C LEU A 129 -7.83 2.47 7.83
N ASP A 130 -7.12 2.44 6.70
CA ASP A 130 -5.72 1.99 6.65
C ASP A 130 -4.96 2.64 5.48
N ASP A 131 -3.64 2.44 5.41
CA ASP A 131 -2.79 3.06 4.41
C ASP A 131 -2.81 2.31 3.06
N VAL A 132 -2.20 1.13 2.99
CA VAL A 132 -1.92 0.41 1.76
C VAL A 132 -2.41 -1.04 1.86
N LEU A 133 -3.41 -1.37 1.05
CA LEU A 133 -3.84 -2.75 0.84
C LEU A 133 -2.95 -3.38 -0.24
N SER A 134 -1.91 -4.12 0.18
CA SER A 134 -1.00 -4.82 -0.74
C SER A 134 -1.50 -6.21 -1.15
N THR A 135 -1.09 -7.28 -0.44
CA THR A 135 -1.47 -8.66 -0.81
C THR A 135 -2.87 -9.07 -0.33
N GLY A 136 -3.52 -8.23 0.48
CA GLY A 136 -4.81 -8.53 1.12
C GLY A 136 -4.72 -9.37 2.39
N SER A 137 -3.56 -9.95 2.72
CA SER A 137 -3.44 -10.84 3.88
C SER A 137 -3.75 -10.17 5.21
N LYS A 138 -3.20 -8.97 5.47
CA LYS A 138 -3.42 -8.27 6.74
C LYS A 138 -4.89 -7.91 6.94
N LEU A 139 -5.52 -7.29 5.93
CA LEU A 139 -6.94 -7.00 5.92
C LEU A 139 -7.80 -8.25 6.16
N PHE A 140 -7.48 -9.36 5.49
CA PHE A 140 -8.18 -10.62 5.73
C PHE A 140 -8.07 -11.06 7.19
N TYR A 141 -6.86 -11.11 7.77
CA TYR A 141 -6.70 -11.59 9.15
C TYR A 141 -7.40 -10.68 10.15
N ASP A 142 -7.28 -9.36 9.98
CA ASP A 142 -7.92 -8.38 10.88
C ASP A 142 -9.44 -8.54 10.86
N LEU A 143 -10.04 -8.55 9.67
CA LEU A 143 -11.48 -8.69 9.53
C LEU A 143 -11.97 -10.09 9.90
N ASP A 144 -11.27 -11.16 9.53
CA ASP A 144 -11.66 -12.54 9.85
C ASP A 144 -11.71 -12.77 11.37
N THR A 145 -10.66 -12.35 12.07
CA THR A 145 -10.59 -12.43 13.53
C THR A 145 -11.71 -11.59 14.16
N TRP A 146 -11.89 -10.34 13.70
CA TRP A 146 -12.93 -9.46 14.22
C TRP A 146 -14.36 -9.98 13.95
N PHE A 147 -14.62 -10.54 12.77
CA PHE A 147 -15.92 -11.10 12.42
C PHE A 147 -16.29 -12.30 13.29
N LYS A 148 -15.29 -13.11 13.67
CA LYS A 148 -15.47 -14.31 14.50
C LYS A 148 -15.50 -14.02 16.00
N SER A 149 -14.97 -12.88 16.46
CA SER A 149 -15.02 -12.51 17.87
C SER A 149 -16.45 -12.22 18.33
N SER A 150 -16.70 -12.42 19.63
CA SER A 150 -17.97 -12.07 20.28
C SER A 150 -18.31 -10.59 20.08
N ASN A 151 -19.60 -10.29 19.94
CA ASN A 151 -20.07 -8.93 19.82
C ASN A 151 -20.07 -8.21 21.18
N ASN A 152 -19.60 -6.96 21.19
CA ASN A 152 -19.46 -6.18 22.42
C ASN A 152 -20.80 -5.87 23.14
N PHE A 153 -21.92 -5.87 22.42
CA PHE A 153 -23.26 -5.62 22.99
C PHE A 153 -24.02 -6.90 23.29
N ASN A 154 -23.76 -7.97 22.53
CA ASN A 154 -24.32 -9.28 22.77
C ASN A 154 -23.23 -10.37 22.64
N PRO A 155 -22.55 -10.72 23.74
CA PRO A 155 -21.45 -11.69 23.71
C PRO A 155 -21.85 -13.10 23.25
N ALA A 156 -23.16 -13.42 23.20
CA ALA A 156 -23.67 -14.71 22.76
C ALA A 156 -23.62 -14.91 21.23
N ILE A 157 -23.39 -13.85 20.46
CA ILE A 157 -23.26 -13.90 19.00
C ILE A 157 -21.93 -13.29 18.55
N SER A 158 -21.45 -13.70 17.38
CA SER A 158 -20.28 -13.07 16.77
C SER A 158 -20.61 -11.70 16.17
N ASN A 159 -19.58 -10.88 15.93
CA ASN A 159 -19.75 -9.64 15.18
C ASN A 159 -20.37 -9.88 13.80
N PHE A 160 -19.95 -10.93 13.09
CA PHE A 160 -20.52 -11.27 11.79
C PHE A 160 -22.02 -11.56 11.87
N GLN A 161 -22.48 -12.35 12.85
CA GLN A 161 -23.90 -12.63 13.05
C GLN A 161 -24.69 -11.35 13.31
N SER A 162 -24.21 -10.50 14.23
CA SER A 162 -24.83 -9.21 14.54
C SER A 162 -24.96 -8.31 13.30
N ILE A 163 -23.89 -8.20 12.52
CA ILE A 163 -23.81 -7.35 11.32
C ILE A 163 -24.73 -7.88 10.22
N ARG A 164 -24.74 -9.19 10.00
CA ARG A 164 -25.63 -9.85 9.04
C ARG A 164 -27.10 -9.60 9.39
N ASP A 165 -27.47 -9.79 10.66
CA ASP A 165 -28.85 -9.69 11.11
C ASP A 165 -29.35 -8.24 11.07
N THR A 166 -28.48 -7.28 11.41
CA THR A 166 -28.78 -5.84 11.35
C THR A 166 -28.59 -5.24 9.95
N LYS A 167 -27.95 -5.96 9.02
CA LYS A 167 -27.52 -5.49 7.70
C LYS A 167 -26.65 -4.24 7.77
N SER A 168 -25.80 -4.13 8.80
CA SER A 168 -24.89 -2.99 8.98
C SER A 168 -23.75 -3.08 7.95
N PRO A 169 -23.45 -2.02 7.18
CA PRO A 169 -22.32 -2.05 6.26
C PRO A 169 -20.98 -1.99 7.01
N VAL A 170 -19.99 -2.70 6.45
CA VAL A 170 -18.58 -2.64 6.82
C VAL A 170 -17.83 -2.04 5.63
N LEU A 171 -17.32 -0.83 5.80
CA LEU A 171 -16.60 -0.12 4.77
C LEU A 171 -15.11 -0.14 5.07
N VAL A 172 -14.33 -0.80 4.22
CA VAL A 172 -12.86 -0.72 4.22
C VAL A 172 -12.46 0.42 3.32
N VAL A 173 -11.73 1.38 3.86
CA VAL A 173 -11.20 2.54 3.13
C VAL A 173 -9.69 2.54 3.30
N VAL A 174 -8.99 2.45 2.18
CA VAL A 174 -7.53 2.56 2.14
C VAL A 174 -7.09 3.73 1.28
N ILE A 175 -5.92 4.28 1.57
CA ILE A 175 -5.34 5.33 0.72
C ILE A 175 -4.96 4.72 -0.64
N CYS A 176 -4.22 3.61 -0.62
CA CYS A 176 -3.84 2.89 -1.84
C CYS A 176 -4.25 1.43 -1.72
N GLY A 177 -4.80 0.85 -2.77
CA GLY A 177 -5.16 -0.57 -2.81
C GLY A 177 -4.68 -1.25 -4.07
N HIS A 178 -4.14 -2.46 -3.95
CA HIS A 178 -3.97 -3.35 -5.10
C HIS A 178 -5.28 -4.10 -5.35
N THR A 179 -5.81 -4.03 -6.57
CA THR A 179 -7.09 -4.67 -6.91
C THR A 179 -7.03 -6.18 -6.66
N TRP A 180 -5.94 -6.84 -7.07
CA TRP A 180 -5.79 -8.26 -6.84
C TRP A 180 -5.66 -8.62 -5.34
N GLY A 181 -5.08 -7.73 -4.54
CA GLY A 181 -5.05 -7.87 -3.08
C GLY A 181 -6.44 -7.80 -2.47
N ALA A 182 -7.26 -6.84 -2.92
CA ALA A 182 -8.64 -6.68 -2.45
C ALA A 182 -9.49 -7.91 -2.80
N ASP A 183 -9.41 -8.38 -4.05
CA ASP A 183 -10.10 -9.59 -4.51
C ASP A 183 -9.70 -10.82 -3.68
N ASN A 184 -8.41 -10.97 -3.37
CA ASN A 184 -7.92 -12.06 -2.54
C ASN A 184 -8.44 -11.98 -1.10
N ALA A 185 -8.49 -10.78 -0.51
CA ALA A 185 -9.04 -10.60 0.84
C ALA A 185 -10.53 -10.95 0.88
N GLU A 186 -11.31 -10.44 -0.07
CA GLU A 186 -12.74 -10.73 -0.18
C GLU A 186 -12.99 -12.23 -0.40
N PHE A 187 -12.28 -12.86 -1.33
CA PHE A 187 -12.40 -14.30 -1.60
C PHE A 187 -12.14 -15.13 -0.35
N ARG A 188 -11.10 -14.80 0.41
CA ARG A 188 -10.76 -15.51 1.65
C ARG A 188 -11.82 -15.28 2.73
N LEU A 189 -12.36 -14.08 2.87
CA LEU A 189 -13.48 -13.80 3.78
C LEU A 189 -14.72 -14.60 3.40
N ILE A 190 -15.08 -14.67 2.10
CA ILE A 190 -16.20 -15.48 1.63
C ILE A 190 -16.03 -16.95 2.02
N LYS A 191 -14.82 -17.49 1.87
CA LYS A 191 -14.51 -18.88 2.27
C LYS A 191 -14.56 -19.08 3.79
N SER A 192 -14.31 -18.04 4.56
CA SER A 192 -14.19 -18.13 6.01
C SER A 192 -15.51 -17.88 6.76
N VAL A 193 -16.30 -16.89 6.34
CA VAL A 193 -17.52 -16.46 7.04
C VAL A 193 -18.80 -16.59 6.22
N GLY A 194 -18.71 -16.85 4.92
CA GLY A 194 -19.87 -17.06 4.03
C GLY A 194 -20.06 -15.98 2.97
N THR A 195 -20.93 -16.25 1.99
CA THR A 195 -21.15 -15.37 0.83
C THR A 195 -21.95 -14.12 1.17
N GLU A 196 -22.65 -14.09 2.32
CA GLU A 196 -23.37 -12.90 2.77
C GLU A 196 -22.47 -11.69 2.99
N ILE A 197 -21.17 -11.90 3.19
CA ILE A 197 -20.18 -10.82 3.32
C ILE A 197 -20.24 -9.84 2.13
N LYS A 198 -20.57 -10.33 0.93
CA LYS A 198 -20.71 -9.50 -0.29
C LYS A 198 -21.80 -8.43 -0.20
N LYS A 199 -22.78 -8.62 0.69
CA LYS A 199 -23.90 -7.69 0.88
C LYS A 199 -23.58 -6.59 1.90
N ILE A 200 -22.54 -6.77 2.71
CA ILE A 200 -22.21 -5.89 3.83
C ILE A 200 -20.83 -5.26 3.70
N LEU A 201 -19.87 -5.93 3.06
CA LEU A 201 -18.50 -5.45 2.92
C LEU A 201 -18.33 -4.66 1.62
N ALA A 202 -17.77 -3.47 1.73
CA ALA A 202 -17.28 -2.70 0.59
C ALA A 202 -15.82 -2.32 0.81
N ILE A 203 -14.96 -2.50 -0.20
CA ILE A 203 -13.56 -2.08 -0.16
C ILE A 203 -13.40 -0.93 -1.15
N LYS A 204 -13.01 0.24 -0.65
CA LYS A 204 -12.76 1.46 -1.42
C LYS A 204 -11.30 1.88 -1.23
N ALA A 205 -10.70 2.43 -2.29
CA ALA A 205 -9.39 3.05 -2.23
C ALA A 205 -9.43 4.43 -2.91
N TRP A 206 -8.58 5.35 -2.45
CA TRP A 206 -8.35 6.61 -3.18
C TRP A 206 -7.60 6.37 -4.49
N TYR A 207 -6.55 5.56 -4.42
CA TYR A 207 -5.75 5.14 -5.56
C TYR A 207 -5.75 3.61 -5.70
N TRP A 208 -6.17 3.11 -6.86
CA TRP A 208 -6.13 1.69 -7.18
C TRP A 208 -4.91 1.36 -8.04
N ILE A 209 -4.13 0.39 -7.59
CA ILE A 209 -3.11 -0.31 -8.37
C ILE A 209 -3.74 -1.54 -9.00
N GLU A 210 -3.91 -1.51 -10.32
CA GLU A 210 -4.41 -2.63 -11.10
C GLU A 210 -3.26 -3.56 -11.48
N ASN A 211 -2.97 -4.56 -10.64
CA ASN A 211 -1.79 -5.41 -10.77
C ASN A 211 -2.08 -6.85 -11.24
N ASN A 212 -3.30 -7.14 -11.71
CA ASN A 212 -3.62 -8.46 -12.21
C ASN A 212 -3.22 -8.60 -13.69
N ILE A 213 -2.04 -9.15 -13.98
CA ILE A 213 -1.57 -9.31 -15.37
C ILE A 213 -2.51 -10.15 -16.26
N ARG A 214 -3.42 -10.94 -15.70
CA ARG A 214 -4.45 -11.70 -16.44
C ARG A 214 -5.79 -10.98 -16.52
N GLY A 215 -5.97 -9.87 -15.82
CA GLY A 215 -7.17 -9.05 -15.90
C GLY A 215 -7.33 -8.39 -17.27
N TYR A 216 -8.58 -8.06 -17.59
CA TYR A 216 -8.95 -7.35 -18.80
C TYR A 216 -8.56 -5.87 -18.69
N LYS A 217 -7.85 -5.35 -19.70
CA LYS A 217 -7.42 -3.94 -19.84
C LYS A 217 -6.88 -3.31 -18.54
N GLN A 218 -6.07 -4.06 -17.80
CA GLN A 218 -5.50 -3.58 -16.55
C GLN A 218 -4.46 -2.49 -16.82
N LYS A 219 -4.46 -1.44 -16.00
CA LYS A 219 -3.50 -0.33 -16.09
C LYS A 219 -2.06 -0.77 -15.81
N LEU A 220 -1.86 -1.81 -14.97
CA LEU A 220 -0.55 -2.26 -14.52
C LEU A 220 0.31 -1.09 -14.04
N ASN A 221 -0.27 -0.20 -13.23
CA ASN A 221 0.36 0.97 -12.62
C ASN A 221 1.22 0.56 -11.42
N ASN A 222 2.09 -0.42 -11.66
CA ASN A 222 3.12 -0.98 -10.80
C ASN A 222 4.25 -1.55 -11.68
N MET A 223 5.42 -1.81 -11.10
CA MET A 223 6.54 -2.42 -11.81
C MET A 223 6.33 -3.91 -12.00
N ILE A 224 6.20 -4.34 -13.24
CA ILE A 224 6.22 -5.75 -13.65
C ILE A 224 7.07 -5.82 -14.92
N PRO A 225 8.31 -6.35 -14.86
CA PRO A 225 9.24 -6.27 -15.97
C PRO A 225 8.78 -7.07 -17.19
N LEU A 226 9.33 -6.72 -18.37
CA LEU A 226 9.30 -7.62 -19.52
C LEU A 226 10.33 -8.73 -19.35
N ASP A 227 10.05 -9.86 -20.00
CA ASP A 227 11.03 -10.92 -20.15
C ASP A 227 11.94 -10.59 -21.34
N HIS A 228 13.17 -10.16 -21.03
CA HIS A 228 14.22 -9.88 -22.02
C HIS A 228 15.20 -11.05 -22.21
N GLN A 229 14.93 -12.22 -21.61
CA GLN A 229 15.83 -13.38 -21.63
C GLN A 229 17.25 -13.07 -21.10
N ASP A 230 17.38 -12.05 -20.25
CA ASP A 230 18.63 -11.69 -19.59
C ASP A 230 19.04 -12.81 -18.61
N SER A 231 20.26 -13.34 -18.76
CA SER A 231 20.73 -14.48 -17.96
C SER A 231 20.88 -14.12 -16.49
N TYR A 232 21.32 -12.91 -16.15
CA TYR A 232 21.47 -12.46 -14.77
C TYR A 232 20.12 -12.42 -14.04
N VAL A 233 19.08 -11.93 -14.72
CA VAL A 233 17.70 -11.92 -14.19
C VAL A 233 17.16 -13.35 -14.06
N HIS A 234 17.39 -14.21 -15.05
CA HIS A 234 16.91 -15.59 -15.03
C HIS A 234 17.61 -16.45 -13.98
N ASP A 235 18.91 -16.27 -13.77
CA ASP A 235 19.66 -16.96 -12.73
C ASP A 235 19.09 -16.61 -11.35
N TYR A 236 18.83 -15.32 -11.10
CA TYR A 236 18.14 -14.91 -9.87
C TYR A 236 16.75 -15.53 -9.76
N TRP A 237 15.93 -15.43 -10.82
CA TRP A 237 14.56 -15.94 -10.82
C TRP A 237 14.50 -17.46 -10.60
N ASN A 238 15.42 -18.22 -11.19
CA ASN A 238 15.54 -19.67 -11.04
C ASN A 238 16.06 -20.08 -9.65
N SER A 239 16.84 -19.23 -8.99
CA SER A 239 17.27 -19.47 -7.61
C SER A 239 16.15 -19.35 -6.57
N LEU A 240 15.00 -18.74 -6.92
CA LEU A 240 13.86 -18.62 -6.01
C LEU A 240 13.24 -20.00 -5.70
N THR A 241 13.10 -20.31 -4.40
CA THR A 241 12.43 -21.52 -3.90
C THR A 241 10.91 -21.50 -4.12
N ALA A 242 10.34 -20.33 -4.41
CA ALA A 242 8.93 -20.13 -4.70
C ALA A 242 8.55 -20.78 -6.05
N THR A 243 7.37 -21.41 -6.13
CA THR A 243 6.92 -22.14 -7.32
C THR A 243 5.55 -21.71 -7.83
N ASP A 244 4.77 -20.94 -7.06
CA ASP A 244 3.43 -20.53 -7.47
C ASP A 244 3.48 -19.24 -8.29
N LYS A 245 2.46 -19.02 -9.14
CA LYS A 245 2.26 -17.75 -9.86
C LYS A 245 3.47 -17.34 -10.72
N VAL A 246 4.20 -18.31 -11.24
CA VAL A 246 5.36 -18.13 -12.13
C VAL A 246 5.02 -17.22 -13.32
N GLU A 247 3.79 -17.36 -13.84
CA GLU A 247 3.29 -16.57 -14.96
C GLU A 247 3.14 -15.07 -14.64
N TYR A 248 3.17 -14.65 -13.36
CA TYR A 248 3.03 -13.27 -12.91
C TYR A 248 4.39 -12.57 -12.74
N ALA A 249 5.51 -13.26 -13.01
CA ALA A 249 6.85 -12.69 -12.88
C ALA A 249 7.11 -11.59 -13.92
N PHE A 250 6.57 -11.76 -15.12
CA PHE A 250 6.78 -10.86 -16.26
C PHE A 250 5.44 -10.46 -16.88
N ARG A 251 5.37 -9.25 -17.43
CA ARG A 251 4.22 -8.81 -18.25
C ARG A 251 4.49 -9.08 -19.73
N SER A 252 3.41 -9.17 -20.50
CA SER A 252 3.51 -9.25 -21.96
C SER A 252 3.90 -7.87 -22.54
N PRO A 253 4.67 -7.81 -23.65
CA PRO A 253 5.03 -6.55 -24.32
C PRO A 253 3.85 -5.69 -24.76
N GLN A 254 2.66 -6.27 -24.90
CA GLN A 254 1.43 -5.57 -25.29
C GLN A 254 0.63 -5.05 -24.08
N LYS A 255 1.15 -5.21 -22.86
CA LYS A 255 0.51 -4.72 -21.63
C LYS A 255 1.40 -3.71 -20.90
N PRO A 256 0.81 -2.67 -20.29
CA PRO A 256 -0.61 -2.29 -20.39
C PRO A 256 -0.97 -1.82 -21.81
N VAL A 257 -2.27 -1.75 -22.10
CA VAL A 257 -2.74 -1.28 -23.42
C VAL A 257 -2.46 0.22 -23.58
N GLU A 258 -2.55 0.97 -22.49
CA GLU A 258 -2.28 2.39 -22.39
C GLU A 258 -1.31 2.59 -21.21
N GLU A 259 -0.27 3.39 -21.42
CA GLU A 259 0.70 3.73 -20.36
C GLU A 259 0.26 5.03 -19.69
N GLU A 260 -0.12 4.93 -18.42
CA GLU A 260 -0.65 6.05 -17.63
C GLU A 260 0.28 6.46 -16.47
N LEU A 261 1.23 5.60 -16.05
CA LEU A 261 2.06 5.84 -14.87
C LEU A 261 3.47 6.31 -15.24
N PHE A 262 4.07 5.67 -16.25
CA PHE A 262 5.42 5.96 -16.71
C PHE A 262 5.38 7.00 -17.83
N SER A 263 6.49 7.72 -18.06
CA SER A 263 6.53 8.77 -19.08
C SER A 263 6.35 8.24 -20.51
N SER A 264 6.71 6.97 -20.73
CA SER A 264 6.46 6.23 -21.97
C SER A 264 6.63 4.73 -21.73
N ALA A 265 6.13 3.90 -22.66
CA ALA A 265 6.38 2.45 -22.64
C ALA A 265 7.88 2.10 -22.69
N ALA A 266 8.69 2.88 -23.41
CA ALA A 266 10.14 2.68 -23.47
C ALA A 266 10.81 3.03 -22.13
N SER A 267 10.40 4.14 -21.50
CA SER A 267 10.87 4.53 -20.17
C SER A 267 10.52 3.47 -19.13
N ARG A 268 9.29 2.95 -19.16
CA ARG A 268 8.87 1.83 -18.31
C ARG A 268 9.79 0.62 -18.45
N ASN A 269 10.02 0.15 -19.68
CA ASN A 269 10.87 -1.02 -19.94
C ASN A 269 12.28 -0.82 -19.37
N ARG A 270 12.83 0.39 -19.51
CA ARG A 270 14.16 0.73 -19.00
C ARG A 270 14.19 0.77 -17.48
N ILE A 271 13.27 1.51 -16.83
CA ILE A 271 13.30 1.72 -15.38
C ILE A 271 12.97 0.43 -14.62
N GLU A 272 12.03 -0.40 -15.11
CA GLU A 272 11.68 -1.69 -14.50
C GLU A 272 12.90 -2.63 -14.50
N THR A 273 13.60 -2.74 -15.65
CA THR A 273 14.81 -3.56 -15.77
C THR A 273 15.92 -3.04 -14.87
N LEU A 274 16.15 -1.73 -14.88
CA LEU A 274 17.19 -1.09 -14.09
C LEU A 274 16.99 -1.30 -12.59
N PHE A 275 15.76 -1.14 -12.09
CA PHE A 275 15.44 -1.35 -10.68
C PHE A 275 15.47 -2.82 -10.30
N LEU A 276 15.06 -3.71 -11.21
CA LEU A 276 15.16 -5.16 -11.01
C LEU A 276 16.63 -5.56 -10.84
N VAL A 277 17.49 -5.22 -11.80
CA VAL A 277 18.92 -5.56 -11.78
C VAL A 277 19.59 -4.96 -10.54
N LYS A 278 19.35 -3.68 -10.25
CA LYS A 278 19.92 -3.03 -9.06
C LYS A 278 19.42 -3.67 -7.76
N GLY A 279 18.14 -4.08 -7.71
CA GLY A 279 17.60 -4.81 -6.57
C GLY A 279 18.22 -6.21 -6.40
N ILE A 280 18.48 -6.94 -7.48
CA ILE A 280 19.22 -8.22 -7.42
C ILE A 280 20.63 -7.97 -6.87
N GLU A 281 21.32 -6.93 -7.35
CA GLU A 281 22.65 -6.53 -6.86
C GLU A 281 22.64 -6.16 -5.36
N ILE A 282 21.63 -5.43 -4.89
CA ILE A 282 21.49 -5.11 -3.46
C ILE A 282 21.30 -6.39 -2.65
N LEU A 283 20.47 -7.32 -3.12
CA LEU A 283 20.22 -8.59 -2.42
C LEU A 283 21.41 -9.53 -2.46
N SER A 284 22.23 -9.54 -3.51
CA SER A 284 23.43 -10.40 -3.58
C SER A 284 24.49 -10.02 -2.55
N ARG A 285 24.46 -8.77 -2.05
CA ARG A 285 25.30 -8.29 -0.94
C ARG A 285 24.75 -8.70 0.43
N VAL A 286 23.50 -9.17 0.49
CA VAL A 286 22.91 -9.77 1.69
C VAL A 286 23.35 -11.22 1.71
N GLY A 287 24.11 -11.63 2.73
CA GLY A 287 24.54 -13.02 2.87
C GLY A 287 23.34 -13.97 2.94
N GLU A 288 22.76 -14.16 4.13
CA GLU A 288 21.54 -14.98 4.28
C GLU A 288 20.31 -14.09 4.43
N LEU A 289 19.42 -14.13 3.45
CA LEU A 289 18.13 -13.44 3.50
C LEU A 289 17.10 -14.26 4.29
N LYS A 290 16.96 -13.97 5.59
CA LYS A 290 16.03 -14.70 6.49
C LYS A 290 14.54 -14.51 6.16
N VAL A 291 14.20 -13.51 5.35
CA VAL A 291 12.81 -13.16 5.01
C VAL A 291 12.54 -13.51 3.54
N GLY A 292 11.98 -14.69 3.31
CA GLY A 292 11.69 -15.22 1.96
C GLY A 292 10.59 -14.48 1.19
N GLN A 293 10.09 -13.35 1.69
CA GLN A 293 9.12 -12.47 1.01
C GLN A 293 9.77 -11.27 0.33
N ILE A 294 11.01 -10.92 0.71
CA ILE A 294 11.74 -9.81 0.10
C ILE A 294 12.18 -10.23 -1.30
N ARG A 295 11.95 -9.35 -2.27
CA ARG A 295 12.35 -9.49 -3.66
C ARG A 295 12.86 -8.13 -4.17
N PRO A 296 13.57 -8.07 -5.32
CA PRO A 296 14.14 -6.83 -5.85
C PRO A 296 13.12 -5.69 -6.01
N LEU A 297 11.93 -5.99 -6.52
CA LEU A 297 10.82 -5.06 -6.71
C LEU A 297 9.85 -5.01 -5.52
N GLY A 298 10.32 -5.36 -4.32
CA GLY A 298 9.59 -5.23 -3.06
C GLY A 298 9.01 -6.53 -2.51
N TYR A 299 8.40 -6.45 -1.33
CA TYR A 299 7.79 -7.59 -0.67
C TYR A 299 6.67 -8.22 -1.52
N THR A 300 6.54 -9.55 -1.43
CA THR A 300 5.45 -10.33 -2.03
C THR A 300 5.04 -11.51 -1.14
N ILE A 301 4.11 -12.34 -1.61
CA ILE A 301 3.72 -13.59 -0.95
C ILE A 301 4.85 -14.60 -1.11
N LYS A 302 5.23 -15.28 -0.01
CA LYS A 302 6.39 -16.17 0.04
C LYS A 302 6.39 -17.25 -1.05
N SER A 303 5.23 -17.81 -1.39
CA SER A 303 5.10 -18.87 -2.40
C SER A 303 5.09 -18.37 -3.85
N HIS A 304 4.94 -17.05 -4.07
CA HIS A 304 4.89 -16.48 -5.41
C HIS A 304 6.30 -16.32 -6.01
N LYS A 305 6.54 -16.99 -7.15
CA LYS A 305 7.77 -16.90 -7.94
C LYS A 305 7.78 -15.64 -8.81
N THR A 306 7.80 -14.48 -8.15
CA THR A 306 7.79 -13.15 -8.77
C THR A 306 8.93 -12.29 -8.21
N PHE A 307 9.19 -11.14 -8.84
CA PHE A 307 10.22 -10.18 -8.40
C PHE A 307 9.75 -9.19 -7.33
N GLY A 308 8.51 -9.29 -6.85
CA GLY A 308 7.91 -8.35 -5.91
C GLY A 308 6.57 -7.83 -6.39
N LEU A 309 5.91 -6.99 -5.60
CA LEU A 309 4.67 -6.32 -6.02
C LEU A 309 4.91 -5.12 -6.95
N GLY A 310 6.11 -4.55 -6.95
CA GLY A 310 6.46 -3.41 -7.79
C GLY A 310 5.68 -2.14 -7.45
N THR A 311 5.28 -1.97 -6.20
CA THR A 311 4.42 -0.86 -5.78
C THR A 311 5.15 0.47 -6.03
N LEU A 312 4.45 1.45 -6.59
CA LEU A 312 4.96 2.80 -6.81
C LEU A 312 3.99 3.82 -6.22
N PHE A 313 3.67 3.67 -4.94
CA PHE A 313 2.82 4.58 -4.20
C PHE A 313 3.49 4.92 -2.87
N PHE A 314 3.50 6.20 -2.53
CA PHE A 314 4.32 6.74 -1.46
C PHE A 314 3.48 7.70 -0.63
N THR A 315 3.62 7.67 0.68
CA THR A 315 2.96 8.64 1.56
C THR A 315 4.01 9.42 2.35
N TYR A 316 3.64 10.62 2.79
CA TYR A 316 4.46 11.43 3.69
C TYR A 316 4.91 10.68 4.96
N ARG A 317 4.09 9.73 5.44
CA ARG A 317 4.37 9.00 6.69
C ARG A 317 5.34 7.85 6.51
N ASN A 318 5.13 7.05 5.47
CA ASN A 318 5.93 5.87 5.22
C ASN A 318 5.78 5.40 3.76
N ILE A 319 6.72 4.56 3.32
CA ILE A 319 6.58 3.86 2.04
C ILE A 319 6.34 2.37 2.30
N PRO A 320 5.47 1.70 1.52
CA PRO A 320 5.18 0.30 1.75
C PRO A 320 6.40 -0.56 1.40
N ASN A 321 6.63 -1.62 2.18
CA ASN A 321 7.69 -2.59 1.90
C ASN A 321 7.52 -3.29 0.53
N ASN A 322 6.35 -3.18 -0.06
CA ASN A 322 5.99 -3.67 -1.39
C ASN A 322 6.52 -2.79 -2.53
N CYS A 323 7.12 -1.63 -2.23
CA CYS A 323 7.91 -0.85 -3.18
C CYS A 323 9.27 -1.51 -3.46
N PRO A 324 9.88 -1.28 -4.63
CA PRO A 324 11.24 -1.72 -4.94
C PRO A 324 12.26 -1.41 -3.85
N ILE A 325 13.16 -2.36 -3.58
CA ILE A 325 14.08 -2.24 -2.43
C ILE A 325 15.13 -1.13 -2.63
N VAL A 326 15.36 -0.71 -3.87
CA VAL A 326 16.22 0.45 -4.19
C VAL A 326 15.79 1.72 -3.45
N PHE A 327 14.51 1.81 -3.08
CA PHE A 327 13.97 2.97 -2.36
C PHE A 327 14.28 2.96 -0.86
N TRP A 328 14.23 1.80 -0.19
CA TRP A 328 14.19 1.74 1.28
C TRP A 328 15.19 0.80 1.93
N TRP A 329 15.92 0.00 1.16
CA TRP A 329 16.94 -0.85 1.76
C TRP A 329 18.02 0.02 2.42
N ALA A 330 18.39 -0.28 3.67
CA ALA A 330 19.36 0.53 4.41
C ALA A 330 20.41 -0.36 5.07
N ASN A 331 21.08 -1.20 4.28
CA ASN A 331 22.15 -2.06 4.74
C ASN A 331 23.06 -2.46 3.57
N ASN A 332 24.20 -3.09 3.85
CA ASN A 332 25.11 -3.69 2.86
C ASN A 332 25.55 -2.70 1.76
N LYS A 333 26.00 -1.52 2.19
CA LYS A 333 26.51 -0.44 1.33
C LYS A 333 25.47 0.09 0.32
N TRP A 334 24.19 0.08 0.70
CA TRP A 334 23.15 0.81 -0.02
C TRP A 334 22.52 1.85 0.92
N ARG A 335 22.47 3.10 0.47
CA ARG A 335 21.78 4.20 1.16
C ARG A 335 20.37 4.35 0.55
N PRO A 336 19.29 4.31 1.35
CA PRO A 336 17.93 4.44 0.84
C PRO A 336 17.59 5.88 0.46
N LEU A 337 16.63 6.04 -0.46
CA LEU A 337 15.95 7.32 -0.65
C LEU A 337 14.98 7.59 0.51
N PHE A 338 14.22 6.57 0.91
CA PHE A 338 13.22 6.66 1.98
C PHE A 338 13.64 5.81 3.18
N VAL A 339 13.86 6.45 4.32
CA VAL A 339 14.07 5.76 5.60
C VAL A 339 12.73 5.25 6.12
N LEU A 340 12.61 3.95 6.40
CA LEU A 340 11.35 3.37 6.88
C LEU A 340 11.11 3.63 8.37
N LYS A 341 9.87 3.95 8.73
CA LYS A 341 9.38 3.93 10.12
C LYS A 341 9.31 2.50 10.65
N ASN A 342 9.66 2.29 11.92
CA ASN A 342 9.44 1.02 12.68
C ASN A 342 10.08 -0.25 12.07
N ARG A 343 11.19 -0.14 11.34
CA ARG A 343 11.88 -1.30 10.75
C ARG A 343 12.38 -2.26 11.85
N GLY A 344 11.92 -3.51 11.81
CA GLY A 344 12.38 -4.55 12.75
C GLY A 344 11.76 -4.50 14.13
N VAL A 345 10.77 -3.64 14.38
CA VAL A 345 10.02 -3.64 15.64
C VAL A 345 9.07 -4.85 15.66
N LYS A 346 9.50 -5.94 16.28
CA LYS A 346 8.61 -6.93 16.90
C LYS A 346 8.64 -6.65 18.39
N LYS A 347 7.54 -6.17 18.98
CA LYS A 347 7.36 -6.32 20.41
C LYS A 347 6.73 -7.69 20.65
N ASP A 348 7.25 -8.40 21.63
CA ASP A 348 6.79 -9.71 22.06
C ASP A 348 5.26 -9.68 22.26
N GLU A 349 4.53 -10.50 21.50
CA GLU A 349 3.10 -10.76 21.70
C GLU A 349 2.89 -11.72 22.89
N ASN A 350 3.60 -11.49 24.00
CA ASN A 350 3.39 -12.19 25.27
C ASN A 350 3.22 -11.15 26.38
N GLY A 351 1.95 -10.83 26.63
CA GLY A 351 1.43 -10.22 27.85
C GLY A 351 0.03 -10.71 28.05
#